data_AF-X1QFP4-F1
#
_entry.id   AF-X1QFP4-F1
#
_cell.length_a   1.000
_cell.length_b   1.000
_cell.length_c   1.000
_cell.angle_alpha   90.00
_cell.angle_beta   90.00
_cell.angle_gamma   90.00
#
_symmetry.space_group_name_H-M   'P 1'
#
loop_
_entity.id
_entity.type
_entity.pdbx_description
1 polymer ?
#
loop_
_entity_poly.entity_id
_entity_poly.type
_entity_poly.pdbx_seq_one_letter_code
_entity_poly.pdbx_strand_id
1 'polypeptide(L)' 'MELEKADEVELDLPPEYCHYRDEGCELAESCLNCPLPKCIYDEPRGKQRWQKRLRV' A
#
# COMPACT_ATOMS: atom_id res chain seq x y z
N MET A 1 -0.76 5.89 36.39
CA MET A 1 -0.08 6.33 35.16
C MET A 1 0.05 5.09 34.31
N GLU A 2 -1.06 4.65 33.72
CA GLU A 2 -1.12 3.43 32.92
C GLU A 2 -2.11 3.75 31.79
N LEU A 3 -1.58 4.45 30.80
CA LEU A 3 -2.24 4.63 29.52
C LEU A 3 -1.63 3.58 28.57
N GLU A 4 -2.32 3.29 27.48
CA GLU A 4 -1.76 2.64 26.29
C GLU A 4 -1.85 1.12 26.25
N LYS A 5 -3.09 0.66 26.12
CA LYS A 5 -3.39 -0.29 25.04
C LYS A 5 -4.78 -0.01 24.49
N ALA A 6 -4.91 1.13 23.82
CA ALA A 6 -6.01 1.29 22.89
C ALA A 6 -5.67 0.34 21.73
N ASP A 7 -6.21 -0.88 21.81
CA ASP A 7 -6.58 -1.60 20.60
C ASP A 7 -7.31 -0.57 19.75
N GLU A 8 -6.64 -0.17 18.68
CA GLU A 8 -7.02 0.87 17.74
C GLU A 8 -8.42 0.48 17.25
N VAL A 9 -9.45 1.01 17.92
CA VAL A 9 -10.82 0.92 17.44
C VAL A 9 -10.72 1.56 16.07
N GLU A 10 -10.80 0.76 15.03
CA GLU A 10 -10.84 1.22 13.65
C GLU A 10 -12.15 2.00 13.53
N LEU A 11 -12.10 3.24 14.02
CA LEU A 11 -13.18 4.20 13.91
C LEU A 11 -13.42 4.30 12.41
N ASP A 12 -14.65 4.05 11.98
CA ASP A 12 -15.10 4.21 10.58
C ASP A 12 -15.14 5.71 10.26
N LEU A 13 -13.95 6.30 10.28
CA LEU A 13 -13.72 7.70 10.05
C LEU A 13 -13.91 7.97 8.55
N PRO A 14 -14.35 9.18 8.20
CA PRO A 14 -14.41 9.59 6.81
C PRO A 14 -13.04 9.40 6.13
N PRO A 15 -13.00 9.08 4.82
CA PRO A 15 -11.75 8.90 4.09
C PRO A 15 -10.78 10.08 4.21
N GLU A 16 -11.28 11.30 4.44
CA GLU A 16 -10.47 12.50 4.68
C GLU A 16 -9.60 12.43 5.94
N TYR A 17 -9.99 11.60 6.92
CA TYR A 17 -9.25 11.36 8.16
C TYR A 17 -8.51 10.02 8.16
N CYS A 18 -8.69 9.22 7.11
CA CYS A 18 -7.92 8.01 6.89
C CYS A 18 -6.54 8.36 6.34
N HIS A 19 -5.53 8.33 7.20
CA HIS A 19 -4.14 8.43 6.78
C HIS A 19 -3.71 7.13 6.08
N TYR A 20 -3.96 7.04 4.77
CA TYR A 20 -3.45 5.95 3.95
C TYR A 20 -1.93 5.95 3.99
N ARG A 21 -1.33 4.84 4.44
CA ARG A 21 0.11 4.70 4.50
C ARG A 21 0.70 4.61 3.10
N ASP A 22 1.53 5.57 2.76
CA ASP A 22 2.27 5.61 1.50
C ASP A 22 3.66 5.02 1.68
N GLU A 23 3.73 3.73 2.05
CA GLU A 23 5.01 3.03 2.25
C GLU A 23 5.58 2.45 0.94
N GLY A 24 4.77 2.41 -0.13
CA GLY A 24 5.19 1.81 -1.39
C GLY A 24 5.35 0.29 -1.30
N CYS A 25 6.22 -0.25 -2.15
CA CYS A 25 6.59 -1.66 -2.22
C CYS A 25 8.03 -1.82 -2.73
N GLU A 26 8.54 -3.05 -2.83
CA GLU A 26 9.92 -3.30 -3.32
C GLU A 26 10.20 -2.80 -4.76
N LEU A 27 9.16 -2.44 -5.52
CA LEU A 27 9.27 -1.93 -6.88
C LEU A 27 9.07 -0.40 -6.98
N ALA A 28 8.52 0.23 -5.95
CA ALA A 28 8.19 1.65 -5.93
C ALA A 28 8.25 2.17 -4.49
N GLU A 29 9.03 3.22 -4.25
CA GLU A 29 9.22 3.81 -2.92
C GLU A 29 7.95 4.48 -2.33
N SER A 30 6.95 4.74 -3.17
CA SER A 30 5.66 5.36 -2.81
C SER A 30 4.56 4.74 -3.66
N CYS A 31 3.44 4.37 -3.04
CA CYS A 31 2.23 3.90 -3.71
C CYS A 31 1.62 5.00 -4.57
N LEU A 32 1.66 6.26 -4.10
CA LEU A 32 1.16 7.43 -4.82
C LEU A 32 1.96 7.75 -6.09
N ASN A 33 3.25 7.41 -6.12
CA ASN A 33 4.12 7.60 -7.28
C ASN A 33 4.47 6.28 -7.99
N CYS A 34 3.66 5.24 -7.76
CA CYS A 34 3.97 3.92 -8.28
C CYS A 34 3.84 3.90 -9.82
N PRO A 35 4.89 3.46 -10.56
CA PRO A 35 4.84 3.37 -12.02
C PRO A 35 3.98 2.20 -12.51
N LEU A 36 3.46 1.38 -11.59
CA LEU A 36 2.66 0.22 -11.91
C LEU A 36 1.20 0.62 -12.16
N PRO A 37 0.57 0.14 -13.26
CA PRO A 37 -0.86 0.39 -13.49
C PRO A 37 -1.75 -0.39 -12.52
N LYS A 38 -1.22 -1.42 -11.85
CA LYS A 38 -1.90 -2.20 -10.82
C LYS A 38 -0.90 -2.63 -9.75
N CYS A 39 -1.29 -2.55 -8.48
CA CYS A 39 -0.46 -2.96 -7.36
C CYS A 39 -0.05 -4.43 -7.48
N ILE A 40 1.22 -4.74 -7.18
CA ILE A 40 1.74 -6.12 -7.23
C ILE A 40 1.09 -7.08 -6.24
N TYR A 41 0.53 -6.55 -5.16
CA TYR A 41 -0.14 -7.32 -4.12
C TYR A 41 -1.61 -7.60 -4.46
N ASP A 42 -2.22 -6.73 -5.27
CA ASP A 42 -3.60 -6.89 -5.74
C ASP A 42 -3.68 -7.87 -6.92
N GLU A 43 -2.66 -7.88 -7.78
CA GLU A 43 -2.64 -8.78 -8.93
C GLU A 43 -1.99 -10.14 -8.59
N PRO A 44 -2.67 -11.27 -8.87
CA PRO A 44 -2.04 -12.58 -8.74
C PRO A 44 -0.82 -12.64 -9.68
N ARG A 45 0.36 -12.86 -9.09
CA ARG A 45 1.66 -12.87 -9.78
C ARG A 45 2.05 -11.49 -10.37
N GLY A 46 1.61 -10.39 -9.76
CA GLY A 46 1.89 -9.02 -10.20
C GLY A 46 3.37 -8.71 -10.44
N LYS A 47 4.26 -9.18 -9.54
CA LYS A 47 5.73 -9.06 -9.72
C LYS A 47 6.22 -9.69 -11.02
N GLN A 48 5.75 -10.91 -11.33
CA GLN A 48 6.19 -11.63 -12.54
C GLN A 48 5.66 -10.95 -13.81
N ARG A 49 4.42 -10.45 -13.77
CA ARG A 49 3.84 -9.69 -14.88
C ARG A 49 4.59 -8.37 -15.11
N TRP A 50 4.98 -7.69 -14.04
CA TRP A 50 5.80 -6.49 -14.13
C TRP A 50 7.19 -6.77 -14.72
N GLN A 51 7.89 -7.77 -14.21
CA GLN A 51 9.19 -8.17 -14.76
C GLN A 51 9.11 -8.55 -16.24
N LYS A 52 8.03 -9.20 -16.68
CA LYS A 52 7.81 -9.49 -18.11
C LYS A 52 7.63 -8.23 -18.95
N ARG A 53 7.01 -7.17 -18.42
CA ARG A 53 6.85 -5.88 -19.11
C ARG A 53 8.16 -5.09 -19.19
N LEU A 54 9.03 -5.23 -18.19
CA LEU A 54 10.35 -4.57 -18.19
C LEU A 54 11.37 -5.25 -19.12
N ARG A 55 11.19 -6.54 -19.41
CA ARG A 55 11.96 -7.25 -20.43
C ARG A 55 11.42 -6.89 -21.82
N VAL A 56 11.65 -5.65 -22.23
CA VAL A 56 11.50 -5.20 -23.62
C VAL A 56 12.77 -5.53 -24.38
#